data_AF-A0A928NQ93-F1
#
_entry.id   AF-A0A928NQ93-F1
#
_cell.length_a   1.000
_cell.length_b   1.000
_cell.length_c   1.000
_cell.angle_alpha   90.00
_cell.angle_beta   90.00
_cell.angle_gamma   90.00
#
_symmetry.space_group_name_H-M   'P 1'
#
loop_
_entity.id
_entity.type
_entity.pdbx_description
1 polymer ?
#
loop_
_entity_poly.entity_id
_entity_poly.type
_entity_poly.pdbx_seq_one_letter_code
_entity_poly.pdbx_strand_id
1 'polypeptide(L)'
;MIQESKTKRYIVYPKSLIDAAFESAYTDGQDGPVINKPDLAVTVTGVFSMLIMTAMYLYTFFEKGKSDKLWLILMAVCAAVTVFIVYKYFKNLKTYKNYNSTDNSKHAKKMEFFALFGDDIPEEIEASAFLKKVTSIATKPVVVQKPTFKGAMFQLVNMLNSKNNPSDLLCKNITVYGSVLTQARHRYYIKRENNTFVFYDQDFMNPAGEIICDEKEVLSYGRFSAYPASINKSGGKVHQDSYVVEIDAGDGEKIYFEINGREAEKIKKTFKGIKEVK
;
A
#
# COMPACT_ATOMS: atom_id res chain seq x y z
N MET A 1 30.58 -24.72 -1.24
CA MET A 1 29.71 -25.83 -0.81
C MET A 1 28.63 -25.21 0.06
N ILE A 2 27.41 -25.06 -0.48
CA ILE A 2 26.31 -24.34 0.20
C ILE A 2 25.78 -25.24 1.31
N GLN A 3 25.94 -24.82 2.57
CA GLN A 3 25.35 -25.49 3.72
C GLN A 3 24.03 -24.80 4.05
N GLU A 4 22.91 -25.49 3.80
CA GLU A 4 21.61 -25.09 4.33
C GLU A 4 21.64 -25.17 5.87
N SER A 5 21.93 -24.05 6.52
CA SER A 5 21.69 -23.92 7.95
C SER A 5 20.17 -23.88 8.15
N LYS A 6 19.61 -24.84 8.89
CA LYS A 6 18.18 -24.91 9.22
C LYS A 6 17.78 -23.68 10.06
N THR A 7 17.38 -22.61 9.40
CA THR A 7 16.87 -21.38 10.01
C THR A 7 15.74 -21.72 10.97
N LYS A 8 15.76 -21.14 12.18
CA LYS A 8 14.74 -21.36 13.23
C LYS A 8 13.34 -21.16 12.63
N ARG A 9 12.50 -22.19 12.71
CA ARG A 9 11.16 -22.18 12.12
C ARG A 9 10.25 -21.33 12.99
N TYR A 10 9.89 -20.14 12.52
CA TYR A 10 8.99 -19.24 13.23
C TYR A 10 7.54 -19.66 13.04
N ILE A 11 6.84 -19.90 14.15
CA ILE A 11 5.43 -20.24 14.17
C ILE A 11 4.61 -18.94 14.16
N VAL A 12 3.55 -18.93 13.37
CA VAL A 12 2.60 -17.81 13.28
C VAL A 12 1.18 -18.29 13.46
N TYR A 13 0.32 -17.34 13.86
CA TYR A 13 -1.11 -17.52 14.02
C TYR A 13 -1.83 -16.95 12.78
N PRO A 14 -2.22 -17.79 11.80
CA PRO A 14 -2.67 -17.33 10.49
C PRO A 14 -3.94 -16.52 10.55
N LYS A 15 -4.92 -16.92 11.37
CA LYS A 15 -6.21 -16.23 11.49
C LYS A 15 -6.03 -14.77 11.92
N SER A 16 -5.18 -14.53 12.92
CA SER A 16 -4.85 -13.17 13.39
C SER A 16 -4.13 -12.34 12.32
N LEU A 17 -3.22 -12.95 11.57
CA LEU A 17 -2.48 -12.27 10.49
C LEU A 17 -3.38 -11.91 9.30
N ILE A 18 -4.25 -12.82 8.88
CA ILE A 18 -5.22 -12.58 7.80
C ILE A 18 -6.15 -11.44 8.20
N ASP A 19 -6.61 -11.44 9.46
CA ASP A 19 -7.46 -10.37 9.99
C ASP A 19 -6.76 -9.02 9.94
N ALA A 20 -5.59 -8.91 10.58
CA ALA A 20 -4.83 -7.68 10.65
C ALA A 20 -4.47 -7.12 9.26
N ALA A 21 -4.10 -7.99 8.31
CA ALA A 21 -3.80 -7.59 6.95
C ALA A 21 -5.03 -7.08 6.19
N PHE A 22 -6.20 -7.71 6.38
CA PHE A 22 -7.45 -7.24 5.82
C PHE A 22 -7.87 -5.88 6.41
N GLU A 23 -7.82 -5.73 7.72
CA GLU A 23 -8.19 -4.49 8.42
C GLU A 23 -7.31 -3.31 8.02
N SER A 24 -5.99 -3.52 7.90
CA SER A 24 -5.06 -2.51 7.40
C SER A 24 -5.39 -2.10 5.96
N ALA A 25 -5.55 -3.07 5.05
CA ALA A 25 -5.82 -2.75 3.65
C ALA A 25 -7.23 -2.17 3.41
N TYR A 26 -8.20 -2.53 4.25
CA TYR A 26 -9.54 -1.97 4.19
C TYR A 26 -9.54 -0.52 4.64
N THR A 27 -8.82 -0.20 5.73
CA THR A 27 -8.67 1.17 6.24
C THR A 27 -7.89 2.05 5.25
N ASP A 28 -6.75 1.58 4.74
CA ASP A 28 -5.95 2.30 3.74
C ASP A 28 -6.74 2.55 2.43
N GLY A 29 -7.65 1.63 2.07
CA GLY A 29 -8.53 1.76 0.91
C GLY A 29 -9.75 2.67 1.13
N GLN A 30 -10.04 3.03 2.38
CA GLN A 30 -11.15 3.92 2.78
C GLN A 30 -10.73 5.39 2.90
N ASP A 31 -9.43 5.71 2.80
CA ASP A 31 -8.88 7.09 2.72
C ASP A 31 -9.29 7.85 1.43
N GLY A 32 -10.42 7.46 0.82
CA GLY A 32 -11.18 8.32 -0.08
C GLY A 32 -11.86 9.46 0.70
N PRO A 33 -12.29 10.53 0.01
CA PRO A 33 -12.81 11.72 0.65
C PRO A 33 -13.96 11.38 1.61
N VAL A 34 -13.89 11.91 2.84
CA VAL A 34 -14.95 11.78 3.86
C VAL A 34 -16.28 12.21 3.24
N ILE A 35 -17.16 11.25 2.95
CA ILE A 35 -18.48 11.53 2.39
C ILE A 35 -19.41 11.85 3.56
N ASN A 36 -19.48 13.14 3.90
CA ASN A 36 -20.42 13.61 4.92
C ASN A 36 -21.87 13.39 4.48
N LYS A 37 -22.76 13.12 5.45
CA LYS A 37 -24.21 13.07 5.20
C LYS A 37 -24.62 14.41 4.58
N PRO A 38 -25.34 14.43 3.44
CA PRO A 38 -25.82 15.68 2.89
C PRO A 38 -26.75 16.37 3.90
N ASP A 39 -26.49 17.66 4.15
CA ASP A 39 -27.23 18.45 5.12
C ASP A 39 -28.67 18.69 4.64
N LEU A 40 -29.62 18.10 5.36
CA LEU A 40 -31.05 18.23 5.08
C LEU A 40 -31.55 19.65 5.36
N ALA A 41 -31.07 20.30 6.41
CA ALA A 41 -31.54 21.63 6.81
C ALA A 41 -31.14 22.68 5.75
N VAL A 42 -29.90 22.62 5.26
CA VAL A 42 -29.43 23.50 4.18
C VAL A 42 -30.20 23.25 2.88
N THR A 43 -30.45 21.99 2.54
CA THR A 43 -31.21 21.62 1.33
C THR A 43 -32.66 22.12 1.41
N VAL A 44 -33.34 21.88 2.53
CA VAL A 44 -34.71 22.33 2.77
C VAL A 44 -34.79 23.85 2.69
N THR A 45 -33.88 24.55 3.37
CA THR A 45 -33.84 26.02 3.34
C THR A 45 -33.65 26.55 1.92
N GLY A 46 -32.70 25.99 1.16
CA GLY A 46 -32.45 26.38 -0.23
C GLY A 46 -33.65 26.15 -1.16
N VAL A 47 -34.36 25.03 -0.99
CA VAL A 47 -35.58 24.73 -1.75
C VAL A 47 -36.70 25.70 -1.39
N PHE A 48 -36.93 25.96 -0.10
CA PHE A 48 -37.95 26.91 0.33
C PHE A 48 -37.67 28.32 -0.19
N SER A 49 -36.42 28.80 -0.10
CA SER A 49 -36.04 30.11 -0.63
C SER A 49 -36.32 30.22 -2.14
N MET A 50 -36.00 29.18 -2.93
CA MET A 50 -36.26 29.20 -4.36
C MET A 50 -37.75 29.12 -4.72
N LEU A 51 -38.55 28.37 -3.96
CA LEU A 51 -40.00 28.32 -4.14
C LEU A 51 -40.66 29.65 -3.80
N ILE A 52 -40.22 30.34 -2.73
CA ILE A 52 -40.69 31.68 -2.38
C ILE A 52 -40.37 32.66 -3.52
N MET A 53 -39.14 32.65 -4.04
CA MET A 53 -38.75 33.49 -5.18
C MET A 53 -39.59 33.19 -6.45
N THR A 54 -39.85 31.91 -6.72
CA THR A 54 -40.72 31.47 -7.83
C THR A 54 -42.12 32.06 -7.69
N ALA A 55 -42.71 32.00 -6.49
CA ALA A 55 -44.03 32.57 -6.20
C ALA A 55 -44.05 34.09 -6.29
N MET A 56 -42.99 34.78 -5.82
CA MET A 56 -42.88 36.24 -5.91
C MET A 56 -42.77 36.72 -7.36
N TYR A 57 -41.98 36.05 -8.19
CA TYR A 57 -41.88 36.40 -9.62
C TYR A 57 -43.17 36.10 -10.38
N LEU A 58 -43.87 35.02 -10.03
CA LEU A 58 -45.19 34.72 -10.60
C LEU A 58 -46.22 35.78 -10.20
N TYR A 59 -46.25 36.19 -8.94
CA TYR A 59 -47.12 37.27 -8.46
C TYR A 59 -46.81 38.59 -9.19
N THR A 60 -45.53 38.93 -9.31
CA THR A 60 -45.07 40.16 -10.00
C THR A 60 -45.46 40.16 -11.48
N PHE A 61 -45.41 39.00 -12.14
CA PHE A 61 -45.88 38.83 -13.52
C PHE A 61 -47.38 39.12 -13.67
N PHE A 62 -48.20 38.69 -12.71
CA PHE A 62 -49.64 38.98 -12.73
C PHE A 62 -49.97 40.44 -12.38
N GLU A 63 -49.19 41.07 -11.51
CA GLU A 63 -49.44 42.44 -11.02
C GLU A 63 -48.89 43.52 -11.96
N LYS A 64 -47.68 43.37 -12.52
CA LYS A 64 -47.02 44.37 -13.38
C LYS A 64 -47.30 44.24 -14.88
N GLY A 65 -48.09 43.24 -15.27
CA GLY A 65 -48.58 43.08 -16.63
C GLY A 65 -47.75 42.14 -17.51
N LYS A 66 -48.47 41.37 -18.34
CA LYS A 66 -47.98 40.25 -19.16
C LYS A 66 -46.94 40.60 -20.25
N SER A 67 -46.58 41.88 -20.43
CA SER A 67 -45.68 42.30 -21.52
C SER A 67 -44.20 42.03 -21.24
N ASP A 68 -43.83 41.83 -19.97
CA ASP A 68 -42.44 41.65 -19.57
C ASP A 68 -42.12 40.18 -19.29
N LYS A 69 -41.66 39.48 -20.34
CA LYS A 69 -41.30 38.04 -20.29
C LYS A 69 -40.17 37.74 -19.30
N LEU A 70 -39.46 38.76 -18.83
CA LEU A 70 -38.39 38.65 -17.84
C LEU A 70 -38.82 37.91 -16.57
N TRP A 71 -40.03 38.20 -16.06
CA TRP A 71 -40.52 37.58 -14.82
C TRP A 71 -40.81 36.09 -14.97
N LEU A 72 -41.30 35.67 -16.15
CA LEU A 72 -41.49 34.25 -16.47
C LEU A 72 -40.14 33.51 -16.61
N ILE A 73 -39.13 34.16 -17.20
CA ILE A 73 -37.77 33.60 -17.32
C ILE A 73 -37.15 33.42 -15.93
N LEU A 74 -37.24 34.43 -15.06
CA LEU A 74 -36.72 34.36 -13.69
C LEU A 74 -37.43 33.27 -12.87
N MET A 75 -38.76 33.15 -13.03
CA MET A 75 -39.55 32.08 -12.42
C MET A 75 -39.10 30.69 -12.89
N ALA A 76 -38.89 30.50 -14.20
CA ALA A 76 -38.39 29.24 -14.76
C ALA A 76 -36.97 28.89 -14.27
N VAL A 77 -36.10 29.89 -14.13
CA VAL A 77 -34.73 29.69 -13.57
C VAL A 77 -34.80 29.25 -12.11
N CYS A 78 -35.62 29.89 -11.27
CA CYS A 78 -35.78 29.49 -9.86
C CYS A 78 -36.36 28.07 -9.74
N ALA A 79 -37.32 27.69 -10.58
CA ALA A 79 -37.84 26.34 -10.63
C ALA A 79 -36.77 25.31 -11.05
N ALA A 80 -35.96 25.62 -12.07
CA ALA A 80 -34.87 24.76 -12.51
C ALA A 80 -33.78 24.58 -11.43
N VAL A 81 -33.42 25.65 -10.72
CA VAL A 81 -32.46 25.56 -9.60
C VAL A 81 -33.04 24.73 -8.44
N THR A 82 -34.34 24.84 -8.17
CA THR A 82 -35.02 24.01 -7.15
C THR A 82 -34.86 22.52 -7.49
N VAL A 83 -35.17 22.14 -8.73
CA VAL A 83 -35.01 20.75 -9.21
C VAL A 83 -33.55 20.30 -9.12
N PHE A 84 -32.60 21.17 -9.46
CA PHE A 84 -31.17 20.88 -9.37
C PHE A 84 -30.70 20.62 -7.92
N ILE A 85 -31.14 21.44 -6.96
CA ILE A 85 -30.81 21.26 -5.53
C ILE A 85 -31.33 19.90 -5.03
N VAL A 86 -32.58 19.58 -5.35
CA VAL A 86 -33.21 18.29 -4.98
C VAL A 86 -32.47 17.11 -5.61
N TYR A 87 -32.17 17.18 -6.91
CA TYR A 87 -31.40 16.15 -7.61
C TYR A 87 -30.02 15.93 -6.99
N LYS A 88 -29.29 17.02 -6.70
CA LYS A 88 -27.96 16.95 -6.07
C LYS A 88 -28.03 16.33 -4.67
N TYR A 89 -29.07 16.66 -3.89
CA TYR A 89 -29.30 16.04 -2.58
C TYR A 89 -29.50 14.53 -2.69
N PHE A 90 -30.40 14.06 -3.56
CA PHE A 90 -30.66 12.63 -3.72
C PHE A 90 -29.46 11.87 -4.28
N LYS A 91 -28.71 12.47 -5.22
CA LYS A 91 -27.45 11.90 -5.71
C LYS A 91 -26.44 11.72 -4.58
N ASN A 92 -26.22 12.76 -3.78
CA ASN A 92 -25.30 12.71 -2.64
C ASN A 92 -25.78 11.75 -1.55
N LEU A 93 -27.08 11.67 -1.30
CA LEU A 93 -27.67 10.74 -0.34
C LEU A 93 -27.49 9.29 -0.79
N LYS A 94 -27.64 9.00 -2.09
CA LYS A 94 -27.36 7.68 -2.66
C LYS A 94 -25.88 7.31 -2.51
N THR A 95 -24.98 8.24 -2.80
CA THR A 95 -23.53 8.04 -2.60
C THR A 95 -23.20 7.81 -1.13
N TYR A 96 -23.75 8.63 -0.22
CA TYR A 96 -23.60 8.48 1.23
C TYR A 96 -24.13 7.14 1.73
N LYS A 97 -25.32 6.70 1.31
CA LYS A 97 -25.87 5.39 1.68
C LYS A 97 -25.02 4.24 1.17
N ASN A 98 -24.52 4.32 -0.06
CA ASN A 98 -23.62 3.30 -0.60
C ASN A 98 -22.30 3.25 0.18
N TYR A 99 -21.76 4.42 0.56
CA TYR A 99 -20.54 4.54 1.35
C TYR A 99 -20.72 4.10 2.82
N ASN A 100 -21.86 4.38 3.45
CA ASN A 100 -22.17 4.04 4.85
C ASN A 100 -22.89 2.70 5.06
N SER A 101 -23.27 1.98 4.00
CA SER A 101 -23.69 0.56 4.08
C SER A 101 -22.52 -0.39 4.43
N THR A 102 -21.41 0.18 4.90
CA THR A 102 -20.08 -0.39 4.98
C THR A 102 -19.94 -1.48 6.02
N ASP A 103 -20.74 -1.52 7.09
CA ASP A 103 -20.59 -2.52 8.16
C ASP A 103 -20.92 -3.95 7.69
N ASN A 104 -22.07 -4.14 7.01
CA ASN A 104 -22.41 -5.43 6.41
C ASN A 104 -21.47 -5.77 5.22
N SER A 105 -21.00 -4.76 4.48
CA SER A 105 -20.07 -4.99 3.37
C SER A 105 -18.67 -5.37 3.82
N LYS A 106 -18.19 -4.83 4.95
CA LYS A 106 -16.86 -5.09 5.49
C LYS A 106 -16.80 -6.51 6.02
N HIS A 107 -17.79 -6.90 6.83
CA HIS A 107 -17.84 -8.25 7.35
C HIS A 107 -18.02 -9.27 6.23
N ALA A 108 -18.88 -9.01 5.24
CA ALA A 108 -19.03 -9.89 4.08
C ALA A 108 -17.74 -10.00 3.24
N LYS A 109 -17.05 -8.87 2.97
CA LYS A 109 -15.76 -8.87 2.25
C LYS A 109 -14.65 -9.54 3.05
N LYS A 110 -14.67 -9.40 4.38
CA LYS A 110 -13.75 -10.08 5.29
C LYS A 110 -13.97 -11.58 5.23
N MET A 111 -15.22 -12.05 5.36
CA MET A 111 -15.55 -13.47 5.23
C MET A 111 -15.17 -14.02 3.84
N GLU A 112 -15.43 -13.27 2.78
CA GLU A 112 -15.01 -13.64 1.42
C GLU A 112 -13.49 -13.73 1.29
N PHE A 113 -12.74 -12.81 1.91
CA PHE A 113 -11.29 -12.83 1.94
C PHE A 113 -10.74 -14.01 2.75
N PHE A 114 -11.33 -14.31 3.90
CA PHE A 114 -10.99 -15.47 4.73
C PHE A 114 -11.25 -16.79 3.99
N ALA A 115 -12.35 -16.88 3.24
CA ALA A 115 -12.69 -18.06 2.45
C ALA A 115 -11.63 -18.43 1.39
N LEU A 116 -10.80 -17.46 0.95
CA LEU A 116 -9.68 -17.74 0.02
C LEU A 116 -8.65 -18.72 0.59
N PHE A 117 -8.57 -18.81 1.91
CA PHE A 117 -7.63 -19.65 2.65
C PHE A 117 -8.21 -21.04 3.02
N GLY A 118 -9.49 -21.27 2.72
CA GLY A 118 -10.23 -22.47 3.10
C GLY A 118 -10.77 -22.42 4.53
N ASP A 119 -11.67 -23.35 4.86
CA ASP A 119 -12.36 -23.38 6.16
C ASP A 119 -11.46 -23.88 7.30
N ASP A 120 -10.43 -24.67 6.97
CA ASP A 120 -9.50 -25.26 7.93
C ASP A 120 -8.16 -24.50 7.95
N ILE A 121 -8.19 -23.29 8.50
CA ILE A 121 -6.99 -22.51 8.78
C ILE A 121 -6.42 -23.01 10.13
N PRO A 122 -5.23 -23.63 10.14
CA PRO A 122 -4.63 -24.14 11.38
C PRO A 122 -4.39 -23.00 12.37
N GLU A 123 -4.45 -23.31 13.66
CA GLU A 123 -4.23 -22.35 14.75
C GLU A 123 -2.79 -21.81 14.72
N GLU A 124 -1.85 -22.71 14.44
CA GLU A 124 -0.42 -22.45 14.31
C GLU A 124 0.15 -23.11 13.06
N ILE A 125 1.07 -22.41 12.38
CA ILE A 125 1.78 -22.94 11.21
C ILE A 125 3.14 -22.25 11.10
N GLU A 126 4.10 -22.92 10.47
CA GLU A 126 5.36 -22.29 10.10
C GLU A 126 5.10 -21.12 9.12
N ALA A 127 5.69 -19.96 9.39
CA ALA A 127 5.51 -18.77 8.56
C ALA A 127 5.96 -18.97 7.11
N SER A 128 6.97 -19.80 6.85
CA SER A 128 7.38 -20.21 5.51
C SER A 128 6.30 -21.02 4.80
N ALA A 129 5.71 -22.03 5.46
CA ALA A 129 4.62 -22.83 4.91
C ALA A 129 3.38 -21.98 4.66
N PHE A 130 3.07 -21.03 5.54
CA PHE A 130 1.96 -20.11 5.33
C PHE A 130 2.22 -19.11 4.22
N LEU A 131 3.44 -18.59 4.10
CA LEU A 131 3.83 -17.72 2.99
C LEU A 131 3.65 -18.42 1.63
N LYS A 132 4.01 -19.71 1.50
CA LYS A 132 3.74 -20.50 0.28
C LYS A 132 2.25 -20.51 -0.07
N LYS A 133 1.40 -20.74 0.94
CA LYS A 133 -0.07 -20.72 0.78
C LYS A 133 -0.57 -19.34 0.36
N VAL A 134 -0.08 -18.27 0.98
CA VAL A 134 -0.43 -16.87 0.65
C VAL A 134 -0.02 -16.50 -0.77
N THR A 135 1.22 -16.78 -1.17
CA THR A 135 1.73 -16.47 -2.52
C THR A 135 0.97 -17.20 -3.61
N SER A 136 0.57 -18.46 -3.36
CA SER A 136 -0.29 -19.23 -4.27
C SER A 136 -1.68 -18.61 -4.43
N ILE A 137 -2.26 -18.07 -3.34
CA ILE A 137 -3.56 -17.41 -3.37
C ILE A 137 -3.48 -16.03 -4.04
N ALA A 138 -2.38 -15.31 -3.86
CA ALA A 138 -2.21 -13.94 -4.33
C ALA A 138 -2.30 -13.79 -5.86
N THR A 139 -2.04 -14.86 -6.61
CA THR A 139 -2.14 -14.88 -8.08
C THR A 139 -3.56 -15.20 -8.59
N LYS A 140 -4.50 -15.57 -7.71
CA LYS A 140 -5.86 -15.92 -8.11
C LYS A 140 -6.59 -14.70 -8.71
N PRO A 141 -7.38 -14.87 -9.79
CA PRO A 141 -8.08 -13.77 -10.45
C PRO A 141 -8.93 -12.91 -9.50
N VAL A 142 -9.62 -13.55 -8.55
CA VAL A 142 -10.46 -12.87 -7.55
C VAL A 142 -9.70 -11.88 -6.67
N VAL A 143 -8.41 -12.14 -6.41
CA VAL A 143 -7.53 -11.24 -5.64
C VAL A 143 -7.05 -10.11 -6.52
N VAL A 144 -6.60 -10.42 -7.74
CA VAL A 144 -6.05 -9.43 -8.68
C VAL A 144 -7.09 -8.39 -9.08
N GLN A 145 -8.35 -8.80 -9.23
CA GLN A 145 -9.46 -7.94 -9.63
C GLN A 145 -10.02 -7.08 -8.50
N LYS A 146 -9.74 -7.41 -7.24
CA LYS A 146 -10.27 -6.70 -6.06
C LYS A 146 -9.16 -5.91 -5.36
N PRO A 147 -9.14 -4.56 -5.45
CA PRO A 147 -8.09 -3.72 -4.86
C PRO A 147 -7.85 -3.98 -3.38
N THR A 148 -8.92 -4.13 -2.58
CA THR A 148 -8.83 -4.43 -1.14
C THR A 148 -8.15 -5.77 -0.88
N PHE A 149 -8.43 -6.81 -1.68
CA PHE A 149 -7.84 -8.14 -1.50
C PHE A 149 -6.38 -8.16 -1.93
N LYS A 150 -6.06 -7.46 -3.03
CA LYS A 150 -4.68 -7.25 -3.48
C LYS A 150 -3.85 -6.51 -2.41
N GLY A 151 -4.40 -5.45 -1.83
CA GLY A 151 -3.76 -4.70 -0.74
C GLY A 151 -3.56 -5.58 0.50
N ALA A 152 -4.58 -6.34 0.90
CA ALA A 152 -4.50 -7.24 2.04
C ALA A 152 -3.49 -8.38 1.81
N MET A 153 -3.38 -8.93 0.60
CA MET A 153 -2.33 -9.90 0.26
C MET A 153 -0.94 -9.30 0.36
N PHE A 154 -0.74 -8.07 -0.13
CA PHE A 154 0.54 -7.39 -0.01
C PHE A 154 0.94 -7.16 1.45
N GLN A 155 0.00 -6.72 2.29
CA GLN A 155 0.24 -6.56 3.73
C GLN A 155 0.56 -7.91 4.38
N LEU A 156 -0.19 -8.97 4.07
CA LEU A 156 0.02 -10.30 4.63
C LEU A 156 1.41 -10.86 4.28
N VAL A 157 1.84 -10.71 3.02
CA VAL A 157 3.20 -11.08 2.58
C VAL A 157 4.25 -10.30 3.35
N ASN A 158 4.10 -8.98 3.50
CA ASN A 158 5.05 -8.17 4.26
C ASN A 158 5.12 -8.56 5.74
N MET A 159 3.97 -8.84 6.38
CA MET A 159 3.89 -9.30 7.77
C MET A 159 4.55 -10.67 7.97
N LEU A 160 4.39 -11.60 7.02
CA LEU A 160 5.05 -12.91 7.08
C LEU A 160 6.54 -12.81 6.84
N ASN A 161 6.94 -11.94 5.92
CA ASN A 161 8.33 -11.64 5.62
C ASN A 161 9.05 -11.00 6.81
N SER A 162 8.37 -10.15 7.61
CA SER A 162 8.97 -9.58 8.83
C SER A 162 9.02 -10.56 9.99
N LYS A 163 8.07 -11.52 10.07
CA LYS A 163 8.07 -12.56 11.10
C LYS A 163 9.02 -13.73 10.83
N ASN A 164 9.33 -14.04 9.57
CA ASN A 164 10.30 -15.08 9.23
C ASN A 164 11.74 -14.71 9.61
N ASN A 165 12.08 -13.41 9.61
CA ASN A 165 13.44 -12.92 9.81
C ASN A 165 13.46 -11.59 10.60
N PRO A 166 12.92 -11.55 11.84
CA PRO A 166 12.71 -10.30 12.58
C PRO A 166 14.04 -9.60 12.93
N SER A 167 15.12 -10.36 13.05
CA SER A 167 16.48 -9.86 13.29
C SER A 167 17.17 -9.31 12.04
N ASP A 168 16.68 -9.62 10.85
CA ASP A 168 17.45 -9.47 9.61
C ASP A 168 16.90 -8.33 8.76
N LEU A 169 17.77 -7.60 8.05
CA LEU A 169 17.37 -6.43 7.27
C LEU A 169 16.92 -6.84 5.88
N LEU A 170 15.77 -6.34 5.42
CA LEU A 170 15.35 -6.56 4.05
C LEU A 170 16.02 -5.54 3.12
N CYS A 171 16.71 -6.02 2.10
CA CYS A 171 17.35 -5.20 1.09
C CYS A 171 16.96 -5.62 -0.33
N LYS A 172 17.28 -4.78 -1.29
CA LYS A 172 17.03 -5.00 -2.72
C LYS A 172 18.30 -4.64 -3.49
N ASN A 173 18.75 -5.52 -4.37
CA ASN A 173 19.86 -5.18 -5.26
C ASN A 173 19.40 -4.13 -6.29
N ILE A 174 20.15 -3.03 -6.41
CA ILE A 174 19.84 -1.95 -7.35
C ILE A 174 20.87 -1.83 -8.48
N THR A 175 21.84 -2.75 -8.55
CA THR A 175 22.88 -2.82 -9.59
C THR A 175 22.69 -4.11 -10.41
N VAL A 176 22.75 -4.02 -11.75
CA VAL A 176 22.76 -5.21 -12.62
C VAL A 176 24.21 -5.57 -12.90
N TYR A 177 24.66 -6.76 -12.51
CA TYR A 177 26.05 -7.17 -12.69
C TYR A 177 26.18 -8.59 -13.24
N GLY A 178 26.88 -8.72 -14.37
CA GLY A 178 27.39 -9.98 -14.93
C GLY A 178 26.37 -11.11 -15.09
N SER A 179 26.81 -12.30 -15.48
CA SER A 179 25.98 -13.51 -15.54
C SER A 179 25.57 -14.05 -14.16
N VAL A 180 26.03 -13.43 -13.07
CA VAL A 180 25.86 -13.92 -11.68
C VAL A 180 24.60 -13.34 -11.02
N LEU A 181 24.25 -12.07 -11.27
CA LEU A 181 23.07 -11.41 -10.69
C LEU A 181 22.37 -10.54 -11.75
N THR A 182 21.78 -11.20 -12.74
CA THR A 182 21.13 -10.55 -13.90
C THR A 182 19.80 -9.87 -13.56
N GLN A 183 19.24 -10.07 -12.36
CA GLN A 183 17.92 -9.57 -12.00
C GLN A 183 17.97 -8.37 -11.05
N ALA A 184 17.71 -7.17 -11.61
CA ALA A 184 17.66 -5.87 -10.92
C ALA A 184 16.59 -5.71 -9.81
N ARG A 185 15.85 -6.78 -9.47
CA ARG A 185 14.66 -6.70 -8.61
C ARG A 185 14.60 -7.76 -7.51
N HIS A 186 15.62 -8.59 -7.37
CA HIS A 186 15.68 -9.55 -6.29
C HIS A 186 15.85 -8.84 -4.95
N ARG A 187 15.10 -9.33 -3.97
CA ARG A 187 15.12 -8.87 -2.58
C ARG A 187 15.85 -9.91 -1.76
N TYR A 188 16.69 -9.46 -0.84
CA TYR A 188 17.50 -10.32 0.01
C TYR A 188 17.28 -9.92 1.46
N TYR A 189 17.43 -10.88 2.36
CA TYR A 189 17.65 -10.57 3.77
C TYR A 189 19.14 -10.52 4.04
N ILE A 190 19.54 -9.57 4.88
CA ILE A 190 20.92 -9.40 5.34
C ILE A 190 20.98 -9.80 6.81
N LYS A 191 21.85 -10.75 7.11
CA LYS A 191 22.29 -11.06 8.48
C LYS A 191 23.80 -10.91 8.60
N ARG A 192 24.28 -10.55 9.79
CA ARG A 192 25.71 -10.51 10.13
C ARG A 192 26.05 -11.77 10.93
N GLU A 193 26.99 -12.57 10.44
CA GLU A 193 27.46 -13.80 11.10
C GLU A 193 28.99 -13.83 11.08
N ASN A 194 29.65 -13.95 12.23
CA ASN A 194 31.10 -14.20 12.34
C ASN A 194 31.98 -13.33 11.39
N ASN A 195 31.82 -12.00 11.44
CA ASN A 195 32.53 -11.02 10.58
C ASN A 195 32.24 -11.11 9.06
N THR A 196 31.14 -11.77 8.69
CA THR A 196 30.61 -11.80 7.33
C THR A 196 29.19 -11.24 7.30
N PHE A 197 28.80 -10.73 6.14
CA PHE A 197 27.41 -10.43 5.82
C PHE A 197 26.89 -11.47 4.84
N VAL A 198 25.76 -12.07 5.19
CA VAL A 198 25.09 -13.08 4.37
C VAL A 198 23.82 -12.46 3.82
N PHE A 199 23.75 -12.36 2.50
CA PHE A 199 22.58 -11.96 1.73
C PHE A 199 21.93 -13.23 1.20
N TYR A 200 20.76 -13.56 1.73
CA TYR A 200 20.01 -14.73 1.29
C TYR A 200 18.69 -14.29 0.67
N ASP A 201 18.29 -14.99 -0.39
CA ASP A 201 17.11 -14.65 -1.17
C ASP A 201 15.85 -14.54 -0.29
N GLN A 202 15.07 -13.47 -0.48
CA GLN A 202 13.76 -13.34 0.16
C GLN A 202 12.78 -14.38 -0.41
N ASP A 203 12.92 -14.78 -1.67
CA ASP A 203 12.12 -15.84 -2.27
C ASP A 203 12.67 -17.21 -1.88
N PHE A 204 12.31 -17.62 -0.66
CA PHE A 204 12.61 -18.95 -0.12
C PHE A 204 12.14 -20.12 -0.99
N MET A 205 11.26 -19.89 -1.97
CA MET A 205 10.73 -20.97 -2.80
C MET A 205 11.67 -21.43 -3.92
N ASN A 206 12.62 -20.58 -4.33
CA ASN A 206 13.58 -20.93 -5.37
C ASN A 206 14.89 -20.13 -5.18
N PRO A 207 15.62 -20.35 -4.06
CA PRO A 207 16.72 -19.49 -3.67
C PRO A 207 17.83 -19.52 -4.73
N ALA A 208 18.04 -18.37 -5.38
CA ALA A 208 19.15 -18.20 -6.32
C ALA A 208 20.42 -17.81 -5.55
N GLY A 209 20.95 -18.75 -4.75
CA GLY A 209 22.22 -18.63 -4.04
C GLY A 209 22.25 -17.61 -2.89
N GLU A 210 23.20 -17.80 -1.99
CA GLU A 210 23.56 -16.84 -0.94
C GLU A 210 24.75 -16.02 -1.44
N ILE A 211 24.72 -14.70 -1.24
CA ILE A 211 25.91 -13.85 -1.39
C ILE A 211 26.51 -13.73 0.00
N ILE A 212 27.74 -14.21 0.17
CA ILE A 212 28.50 -14.07 1.40
C ILE A 212 29.61 -13.09 1.09
N CYS A 213 29.69 -12.00 1.83
CA CYS A 213 30.81 -11.08 1.76
C CYS A 213 31.43 -10.88 3.14
N ASP A 214 32.75 -10.70 3.17
CA ASP A 214 33.46 -10.34 4.39
C ASP A 214 33.10 -8.92 4.81
N GLU A 215 33.15 -8.64 6.11
CA GLU A 215 32.89 -7.29 6.64
C GLU A 215 33.82 -6.23 6.02
N LYS A 216 35.02 -6.63 5.60
CA LYS A 216 36.01 -5.76 4.94
C LYS A 216 35.63 -5.38 3.51
N GLU A 217 34.81 -6.20 2.85
CA GLU A 217 34.32 -5.96 1.49
C GLU A 217 33.15 -4.97 1.49
N VAL A 218 32.53 -4.71 2.65
CA VAL A 218 31.54 -3.64 2.81
C VAL A 218 32.26 -2.30 2.95
N LEU A 219 32.30 -1.55 1.86
CA LEU A 219 33.04 -0.29 1.76
C LEU A 219 32.38 0.83 2.55
N SER A 220 31.05 0.93 2.44
CA SER A 220 30.30 2.01 3.06
C SER A 220 28.80 1.74 3.16
N TYR A 221 28.10 2.49 4.01
CA TYR A 221 26.64 2.57 4.03
C TYR A 221 26.18 4.01 4.28
N GLY A 222 24.98 4.39 3.85
CA GLY A 222 24.48 5.76 4.08
C GLY A 222 23.14 6.00 3.40
N ARG A 223 22.58 7.21 3.53
CA ARG A 223 21.34 7.55 2.81
C ARG A 223 21.60 7.62 1.31
N PHE A 224 20.64 7.19 0.49
CA PHE A 224 20.74 7.25 -0.98
C PHE A 224 21.12 8.65 -1.49
N SER A 225 20.61 9.70 -0.85
CA SER A 225 20.93 11.10 -1.18
C SER A 225 22.42 11.47 -1.05
N ALA A 226 23.19 10.72 -0.27
CA ALA A 226 24.62 10.97 -0.05
C ALA A 226 25.51 10.24 -1.08
N TYR A 227 24.92 9.38 -1.92
CA TYR A 227 25.62 8.68 -3.00
C TYR A 227 25.42 9.39 -4.35
N PRO A 228 26.40 9.31 -5.27
CA PRO A 228 26.26 9.89 -6.60
C PRO A 228 25.17 9.17 -7.40
N ALA A 229 24.43 9.92 -8.24
CA ALA A 229 23.33 9.38 -9.04
C ALA A 229 23.73 8.22 -9.98
N SER A 230 25.03 8.07 -10.26
CA SER A 230 25.62 7.02 -11.08
C SER A 230 25.55 5.62 -10.46
N ILE A 231 25.11 5.45 -9.22
CA ILE A 231 24.92 4.11 -8.61
C ILE A 231 23.64 3.40 -9.09
N ASN A 232 22.71 4.11 -9.72
CA ASN A 232 21.43 3.57 -10.23
C ASN A 232 21.32 3.76 -11.76
N LYS A 233 22.34 3.32 -12.51
CA LYS A 233 22.41 3.48 -13.98
C LYS A 233 21.29 2.76 -14.73
N SER A 234 20.77 1.67 -14.18
CA SER A 234 19.81 0.77 -14.84
C SER A 234 18.37 1.28 -14.82
N GLY A 235 18.08 2.39 -14.13
CA GLY A 235 16.75 2.99 -14.10
C GLY A 235 15.75 2.19 -13.27
N GLY A 236 15.79 2.36 -11.95
CA GLY A 236 14.75 1.90 -11.01
C GLY A 236 14.32 3.01 -10.05
N LYS A 237 13.06 2.98 -9.58
CA LYS A 237 12.63 3.85 -8.47
C LYS A 237 13.32 3.36 -7.19
N VAL A 238 14.25 4.16 -6.68
CA VAL A 238 14.86 4.05 -5.34
C VAL A 238 14.24 5.13 -4.48
N HIS A 239 13.83 4.81 -3.26
CA HIS A 239 13.26 5.81 -2.37
C HIS A 239 14.33 6.78 -1.86
N GLN A 240 14.01 8.08 -1.78
CA GLN A 240 14.97 9.10 -1.34
C GLN A 240 15.41 8.93 0.12
N ASP A 241 14.54 8.33 0.95
CA ASP A 241 14.79 8.02 2.36
C ASP A 241 15.46 6.64 2.57
N SER A 242 15.69 5.89 1.49
CA SER A 242 16.39 4.59 1.59
C SER A 242 17.85 4.75 2.00
N TYR A 243 18.35 3.74 2.69
CA TYR A 243 19.79 3.53 2.88
C TYR A 243 20.35 2.71 1.72
N VAL A 244 21.61 2.97 1.40
CA VAL A 244 22.41 2.21 0.46
C VAL A 244 23.55 1.57 1.22
N VAL A 245 23.86 0.33 0.88
CA VAL A 245 25.08 -0.38 1.27
C VAL A 245 25.90 -0.63 0.02
N GLU A 246 27.19 -0.29 0.09
CA GLU A 246 28.18 -0.45 -0.97
C GLU A 246 29.12 -1.61 -0.64
N ILE A 247 29.23 -2.56 -1.56
CA ILE A 247 30.08 -3.76 -1.42
C ILE A 247 31.05 -3.82 -2.60
N ASP A 248 32.31 -4.14 -2.31
CA ASP A 248 33.33 -4.47 -3.30
C ASP A 248 33.06 -5.88 -3.87
N ALA A 249 32.92 -5.96 -5.20
CA ALA A 249 32.65 -7.22 -5.90
C ALA A 249 33.94 -7.86 -6.44
N GLY A 250 35.10 -7.27 -6.19
CA GLY A 250 36.36 -7.63 -6.84
C GLY A 250 36.57 -6.89 -8.16
N ASP A 251 37.79 -6.93 -8.68
CA ASP A 251 38.19 -6.34 -9.97
C ASP A 251 37.86 -4.84 -10.16
N GLY A 252 37.75 -4.11 -9.05
CA GLY A 252 37.43 -2.67 -9.02
C GLY A 252 35.94 -2.36 -9.18
N GLU A 253 35.08 -3.37 -9.05
CA GLU A 253 33.65 -3.27 -9.26
C GLU A 253 32.86 -3.23 -7.95
N LYS A 254 31.66 -2.64 -7.99
CA LYS A 254 30.86 -2.33 -6.79
C LYS A 254 29.41 -2.74 -6.97
N ILE A 255 28.85 -3.35 -5.93
CA ILE A 255 27.43 -3.71 -5.84
C ILE A 255 26.76 -2.84 -4.78
N TYR A 256 25.54 -2.38 -5.09
CA TYR A 256 24.74 -1.54 -4.21
C TYR A 256 23.41 -2.20 -3.85
N PHE A 257 23.08 -2.19 -2.57
CA PHE A 257 21.80 -2.66 -2.04
C PHE A 257 21.00 -1.52 -1.41
N GLU A 258 19.73 -1.41 -1.77
CA GLU A 258 18.74 -0.50 -1.18
C GLU A 258 18.09 -1.15 0.04
N ILE A 259 18.07 -0.45 1.17
CA ILE A 259 17.38 -0.84 2.41
C ILE A 259 16.35 0.24 2.77
N ASN A 260 15.17 -0.18 3.22
CA ASN A 260 14.10 0.74 3.62
C ASN A 260 14.54 1.62 4.82
N GLY A 261 14.40 2.95 4.68
CA GLY A 261 14.78 3.93 5.70
C GLY A 261 14.05 3.80 7.04
N ARG A 262 12.90 3.12 7.09
CA ARG A 262 12.14 2.89 8.33
C ARG A 262 12.88 2.02 9.35
N GLU A 263 13.90 1.26 8.93
CA GLU A 263 14.71 0.41 9.81
C GLU A 263 16.05 1.06 10.22
N ALA A 264 16.17 2.39 10.18
CA ALA A 264 17.43 3.13 10.39
C ALA A 264 18.25 2.69 11.63
N GLU A 265 17.62 2.43 12.77
CA GLU A 265 18.31 1.97 13.99
C GLU A 265 18.93 0.57 13.79
N LYS A 266 18.19 -0.34 13.17
CA LYS A 266 18.63 -1.71 12.89
C LYS A 266 19.74 -1.72 11.83
N ILE A 267 19.68 -0.81 10.84
CA ILE A 267 20.73 -0.60 9.84
C ILE A 267 22.04 -0.17 10.54
N LYS A 268 21.98 0.88 11.35
CA LYS A 268 23.16 1.37 12.10
C LYS A 268 23.75 0.31 13.02
N LYS A 269 22.92 -0.53 13.64
CA LYS A 269 23.36 -1.65 14.47
C LYS A 269 24.06 -2.73 13.63
N THR A 270 23.51 -3.07 12.48
CA THR A 270 24.02 -4.14 11.61
C THR A 270 25.37 -3.78 11.00
N PHE A 271 25.50 -2.55 10.49
CA PHE A 271 26.73 -2.02 9.88
C PHE A 271 27.62 -1.26 10.86
N LYS A 272 27.50 -1.53 12.17
CA LYS A 272 28.37 -0.93 13.17
C LYS A 272 29.83 -1.31 12.88
N GLY A 273 30.68 -0.29 12.69
CA GLY A 273 32.09 -0.44 12.34
C GLY A 273 32.39 -0.16 10.87
N ILE A 274 31.37 -0.12 10.01
CA ILE A 274 31.50 0.27 8.60
C ILE A 274 31.41 1.80 8.46
N LYS A 275 32.07 2.35 7.44
CA LYS A 275 32.04 3.77 7.13
C LYS A 275 30.63 4.24 6.77
N GLU A 276 30.09 5.19 7.53
CA GLU A 276 28.82 5.87 7.21
C GLU A 276 29.07 7.06 6.26
N VAL A 277 28.43 7.07 5.10
CA VAL A 277 28.42 8.20 4.16
C VAL A 277 27.31 9.15 4.58
N LYS A 278 27.67 10.42 4.81
CA LYS A 278 26.79 11.47 5.31
C LYS A 278 26.37 12.41 4.20
#